data_AF-A0A5E4I5K9-F1
#
_entry.id   AF-A0A5E4I5K9-F1
#
_cell.length_a   1.000
_cell.length_b   1.000
_cell.length_c   1.000
_cell.angle_alpha   90.00
_cell.angle_beta   90.00
_cell.angle_gamma   90.00
#
_symmetry.space_group_name_H-M   'P 1'
#
loop_
_entity.id
_entity.type
_entity.pdbx_description
1 polymer ?
#
loop_
_entity_poly.entity_id
_entity_poly.type
_entity_poly.pdbx_seq_one_letter_code
_entity_poly.pdbx_strand_id
1 'polypeptide(L)'
;MTEKKGAKKSSAEEVKKEPKTEINHFLVPKHEILSEEEALALLANLKIKVENLPKISSNDPAIQYLNPKLGDIIKITRRSATAGTSYYYRLVIESNVAAFEEESESE
;
A
#
# COMPACT_ATOMS: atom_id res chain seq x y z
N MET A 1 17.13 3.79 -49.67
CA MET A 1 16.68 5.19 -49.54
C MET A 1 15.58 5.18 -48.49
N THR A 2 15.89 5.25 -47.18
CA THR A 2 15.98 6.49 -46.36
C THR A 2 14.70 7.32 -46.53
N GLU A 3 13.89 7.55 -45.49
CA GLU A 3 14.21 8.51 -44.45
C GLU A 3 13.66 8.17 -43.05
N LYS A 4 14.46 8.57 -42.06
CA LYS A 4 14.16 8.68 -40.62
C LYS A 4 13.22 9.85 -40.34
N LYS A 5 12.44 9.74 -39.25
CA LYS A 5 12.19 10.76 -38.20
C LYS A 5 11.23 10.10 -37.18
N GLY A 6 11.46 10.00 -35.87
CA GLY A 6 12.44 10.64 -35.00
C GLY A 6 11.73 11.35 -33.83
N ALA A 7 11.79 10.74 -32.63
CA ALA A 7 11.62 11.30 -31.27
C ALA A 7 10.22 11.89 -30.89
N LYS A 8 9.70 11.74 -29.66
CA LYS A 8 10.29 11.85 -28.30
C LYS A 8 9.49 10.92 -27.36
N LYS A 9 10.12 10.02 -26.57
CA LYS A 9 10.74 10.23 -25.25
C LYS A 9 9.83 10.89 -24.20
N SER A 10 9.24 10.06 -23.35
CA SER A 10 9.16 10.23 -21.91
C SER A 10 9.34 8.83 -21.29
N SER A 11 10.55 8.28 -21.17
CA SER A 11 11.46 8.51 -20.04
C SER A 11 10.73 8.86 -18.74
N ALA A 12 10.02 7.88 -18.19
CA ALA A 12 9.96 7.73 -16.73
C ALA A 12 11.11 6.77 -16.37
N GLU A 13 12.27 7.38 -16.19
CA GLU A 13 13.52 6.73 -15.83
C GLU A 13 13.46 6.31 -14.35
N GLU A 14 13.71 5.01 -14.16
CA GLU A 14 14.34 4.32 -13.03
C GLU A 14 14.26 4.90 -11.62
N VAL A 15 13.81 4.04 -10.69
CA VAL A 15 14.66 3.67 -9.56
C VAL A 15 14.62 2.16 -9.37
N LYS A 16 15.58 1.43 -9.97
CA LYS A 16 15.96 0.08 -9.51
C LYS A 16 16.70 0.25 -8.18
N LYS A 17 15.96 0.18 -7.06
CA LYS A 17 16.56 0.04 -5.72
C LYS A 17 16.72 -1.45 -5.43
N GLU A 18 17.89 -1.81 -4.92
CA GLU A 18 18.27 -3.18 -4.58
C GLU A 18 17.15 -3.87 -3.78
N PRO A 19 16.82 -5.14 -4.10
CA PRO A 19 15.70 -5.80 -3.45
C PRO A 19 16.07 -6.04 -1.99
N LYS A 20 15.51 -5.22 -1.08
CA LYS A 20 15.35 -5.65 0.32
C LYS A 20 14.53 -6.94 0.25
N THR A 21 15.16 -8.05 0.58
CA THR A 21 14.65 -9.41 0.42
C THR A 21 13.20 -9.51 0.83
N GLU A 22 12.33 -9.84 -0.13
CA GLU A 22 10.96 -10.26 0.15
C GLU A 22 11.00 -11.38 1.19
N ILE A 23 10.35 -11.16 2.32
CA ILE A 23 10.34 -12.10 3.45
C ILE A 23 9.37 -13.23 3.09
N ASN A 24 9.80 -14.15 2.23
CA ASN A 24 9.01 -15.29 1.79
C ASN A 24 9.12 -16.43 2.82
N HIS A 25 8.49 -16.24 3.98
CA HIS A 25 8.38 -17.27 5.02
C HIS A 25 6.94 -17.73 5.16
N PHE A 26 6.75 -18.98 5.56
CA PHE A 26 5.43 -19.60 5.74
C PHE A 26 4.46 -18.79 6.61
N LEU A 27 4.99 -18.09 7.63
CA LEU A 27 4.20 -17.30 8.58
C LEU A 27 3.98 -15.83 8.16
N VAL A 28 4.66 -15.35 7.13
CA VAL A 28 4.53 -13.97 6.67
C VAL A 28 3.52 -13.91 5.52
N PRO A 29 2.41 -13.19 5.67
CA PRO A 29 1.43 -13.06 4.61
C PRO A 29 1.99 -12.22 3.45
N LYS A 30 1.32 -12.29 2.29
CA LYS A 30 1.70 -11.47 1.13
C LYS A 30 1.19 -10.06 1.31
N HIS A 31 2.04 -9.06 1.09
CA HIS A 31 1.71 -7.64 1.14
C HIS A 31 1.81 -7.04 -0.27
N GLU A 32 0.77 -6.31 -0.67
CA GLU A 32 0.66 -5.65 -1.98
C GLU A 32 0.14 -4.22 -1.77
N ILE A 33 0.67 -3.24 -2.51
CA ILE A 33 0.13 -1.87 -2.53
C ILE A 33 -1.07 -1.84 -3.50
N LEU A 34 -2.22 -1.35 -3.06
CA LEU A 34 -3.36 -1.11 -3.94
C LEU A 34 -3.16 0.14 -4.79
N SER A 35 -3.64 0.10 -6.02
CA SER A 35 -3.78 1.31 -6.84
C SER A 35 -4.87 2.24 -6.27
N GLU A 36 -4.81 3.53 -6.63
CA GLU A 36 -5.80 4.53 -6.20
C GLU A 36 -7.23 4.13 -6.62
N GLU A 37 -7.39 3.59 -7.84
CA GLU A 37 -8.69 3.13 -8.35
C GLU A 37 -9.26 1.97 -7.53
N GLU A 38 -8.43 0.97 -7.22
CA GLU A 38 -8.82 -0.18 -6.38
C GLU A 38 -9.13 0.23 -4.95
N ALA A 39 -8.33 1.15 -4.39
CA ALA A 39 -8.53 1.72 -3.06
C ALA A 39 -9.89 2.42 -2.96
N LEU A 40 -10.21 3.29 -3.92
CA LEU A 40 -11.50 4.00 -3.97
C LEU A 40 -12.67 3.02 -4.14
N ALA A 41 -12.54 2.05 -5.04
CA ALA A 41 -13.57 1.02 -5.22
C ALA A 41 -13.80 0.22 -3.92
N LEU A 42 -12.72 -0.14 -3.21
CA LEU A 42 -12.80 -0.86 -1.95
C LEU A 42 -13.52 -0.05 -0.87
N LEU A 43 -13.17 1.22 -0.71
CA LEU A 43 -13.79 2.11 0.28
C LEU A 43 -15.27 2.32 -0.02
N ALA A 44 -15.64 2.45 -1.29
CA ALA A 44 -17.02 2.54 -1.73
C ALA A 44 -17.81 1.26 -1.43
N ASN A 45 -17.23 0.09 -1.70
CA ASN A 45 -17.85 -1.21 -1.41
C ASN A 45 -18.07 -1.44 0.09
N LEU A 46 -17.08 -1.08 0.91
CA LEU A 46 -17.15 -1.22 2.37
C LEU A 46 -17.93 -0.08 3.05
N LYS A 47 -18.21 1.02 2.34
CA LYS A 47 -18.86 2.23 2.86
C LYS A 47 -18.17 2.81 4.10
N ILE A 48 -16.84 2.79 4.11
CA ILE A 48 -16.02 3.30 5.20
C ILE A 48 -15.10 4.42 4.70
N LYS A 49 -14.67 5.29 5.62
CA LYS A 49 -13.61 6.26 5.38
C LYS A 49 -12.24 5.59 5.48
N VAL A 50 -11.24 6.19 4.82
CA VAL A 50 -9.84 5.73 4.83
C VAL A 50 -9.30 5.65 6.27
N GLU A 51 -9.70 6.60 7.11
CA GLU A 51 -9.30 6.71 8.53
C GLU A 51 -9.76 5.54 9.39
N ASN A 52 -10.84 4.85 8.98
CA ASN A 52 -11.37 3.69 9.69
C ASN A 52 -10.57 2.40 9.41
N LEU A 53 -9.64 2.43 8.44
CA LEU A 53 -8.78 1.30 8.18
C LEU A 53 -7.72 1.18 9.28
N PRO A 54 -7.40 -0.06 9.72
CA PRO A 54 -6.28 -0.28 10.62
C PRO A 54 -4.99 0.33 10.07
N LYS A 55 -4.28 1.08 10.91
CA LYS A 55 -3.09 1.82 10.49
C LYS A 55 -1.84 0.94 10.56
N ILE A 56 -0.90 1.16 9.65
CA ILE A 56 0.43 0.53 9.65
C ILE A 56 1.48 1.61 9.47
N SER A 57 2.60 1.50 10.19
CA SER A 57 3.68 2.47 10.06
C SER A 57 4.40 2.30 8.73
N SER A 58 4.76 3.41 8.08
CA SER A 58 5.65 3.44 6.92
C SER A 58 7.03 2.81 7.21
N ASN A 59 7.43 2.72 8.48
CA ASN A 59 8.67 2.10 8.92
C ASN A 59 8.50 0.63 9.34
N ASP A 60 7.32 0.01 9.13
CA ASP A 60 7.09 -1.39 9.45
C ASP A 60 7.98 -2.30 8.56
N PRO A 61 8.81 -3.20 9.14
CA PRO A 61 9.67 -4.10 8.37
C PRO A 61 8.93 -4.95 7.34
N ALA A 62 7.66 -5.30 7.59
CA ALA A 62 6.84 -6.12 6.73
C ALA A 62 6.44 -5.42 5.42
N ILE A 63 6.48 -4.09 5.37
CA ILE A 63 6.12 -3.32 4.16
C ILE A 63 7.30 -2.50 3.62
N GLN A 64 8.42 -2.44 4.34
CA GLN A 64 9.56 -1.61 3.98
C GLN A 64 10.15 -1.95 2.59
N TYR A 65 10.02 -3.19 2.13
CA TYR A 65 10.48 -3.60 0.80
C TYR A 65 9.60 -3.07 -0.34
N LEU A 66 8.35 -2.71 -0.05
CA LEU A 66 7.39 -2.15 -1.02
C LEU A 66 7.58 -0.64 -1.23
N ASN A 67 8.38 0.03 -0.40
CA ASN A 67 8.54 1.49 -0.38
C ASN A 67 7.19 2.26 -0.42
N PRO A 68 6.27 1.98 0.51
CA PRO A 68 4.95 2.59 0.50
C PRO A 68 5.03 4.10 0.77
N LYS A 69 4.10 4.83 0.18
CA LYS A 69 3.89 6.26 0.48
C LYS A 69 2.88 6.40 1.61
N LEU A 70 2.92 7.56 2.27
CA LEU A 70 1.93 7.92 3.27
C LEU A 70 0.55 8.02 2.59
N GLY A 71 -0.46 7.39 3.18
CA GLY A 71 -1.80 7.31 2.62
C GLY A 71 -2.06 6.10 1.72
N ASP A 72 -1.05 5.31 1.37
CA ASP A 72 -1.24 4.08 0.60
C ASP A 72 -2.04 3.04 1.41
N ILE A 73 -2.81 2.21 0.71
CA ILE A 73 -3.51 1.08 1.30
C ILE A 73 -2.78 -0.21 0.96
N ILE A 74 -2.31 -0.92 1.98
CA ILE A 74 -1.69 -2.23 1.86
C ILE A 74 -2.75 -3.30 1.94
N LYS A 75 -2.83 -4.13 0.90
CA LYS A 75 -3.59 -5.38 0.89
C LYS A 75 -2.70 -6.50 1.42
N ILE A 76 -3.21 -7.18 2.44
CA ILE A 76 -2.57 -8.31 3.10
C ILE A 76 -3.38 -9.56 2.76
N THR A 77 -2.77 -10.48 2.01
CA THR A 77 -3.38 -11.76 1.66
C THR A 77 -2.78 -12.86 2.51
N ARG A 78 -3.58 -13.46 3.40
CA ARG A 78 -3.16 -14.56 4.27
C ARG A 78 -3.99 -15.83 4.02
N ARG A 79 -3.34 -16.99 4.14
CA ARG A 79 -4.06 -18.27 4.22
C ARG A 79 -4.64 -18.43 5.62
N SER A 80 -5.94 -18.67 5.69
CA SER A 80 -6.67 -19.00 6.92
C SER A 80 -7.09 -20.46 6.87
N ALA A 81 -6.92 -21.18 7.97
CA ALA A 81 -7.36 -22.57 8.08
C ALA A 81 -8.89 -22.72 7.98
N THR A 82 -9.64 -21.69 8.40
CA THR A 82 -11.12 -21.73 8.44
C THR A 82 -11.76 -21.15 7.18
N ALA A 83 -11.19 -20.09 6.62
CA ALA A 83 -11.77 -19.32 5.51
C ALA A 83 -11.01 -19.48 4.18
N GLY A 84 -9.96 -20.31 4.14
CA GLY A 84 -9.09 -20.47 2.98
C GLY A 84 -8.18 -19.26 2.78
N THR A 85 -8.69 -18.19 2.18
CA THR A 85 -7.92 -16.95 1.91
C THR A 85 -8.65 -15.76 2.51
N SER A 86 -7.94 -14.97 3.33
CA SER A 86 -8.46 -13.78 3.97
C SER A 86 -7.68 -12.55 3.53
N TYR A 87 -8.41 -11.47 3.22
CA TYR A 87 -7.87 -10.20 2.79
C TYR A 87 -8.02 -9.17 3.92
N TYR A 88 -6.93 -8.48 4.22
CA TYR A 88 -6.89 -7.36 5.16
C TYR A 88 -6.38 -6.12 4.45
N TYR A 89 -6.87 -4.95 4.86
CA TYR A 89 -6.49 -3.67 4.27
C TYR A 89 -6.02 -2.75 5.37
N ARG A 90 -4.83 -2.14 5.20
CA ARG A 90 -4.22 -1.25 6.19
C ARG A 90 -3.76 0.06 5.58
N LEU A 91 -3.97 1.17 6.27
CA LEU A 91 -3.55 2.50 5.85
C LEU A 91 -2.12 2.79 6.32
N VAL A 92 -1.25 3.22 5.42
CA VAL A 92 0.12 3.61 5.75
C VAL A 92 0.13 5.00 6.38
N ILE A 93 0.62 5.08 7.61
CA ILE A 93 0.81 6.31 8.37
C ILE A 93 2.28 6.53 8.71
N GLU A 94 2.63 7.75 9.07
CA GLU A 94 3.96 8.05 9.57
C GLU A 94 4.16 7.43 10.96
N SER A 95 5.35 6.89 11.24
CA SER A 95 5.72 6.29 12.53
C SER A 95 5.62 7.26 13.71
N ASN A 96 5.68 8.57 13.45
CA ASN A 96 5.80 9.58 14.50
C ASN A 96 4.48 10.31 14.81
N VAL A 97 3.33 9.73 14.44
CA VAL A 97 2.04 10.26 14.88
C VAL A 97 1.83 9.85 16.33
N ALA A 98 2.42 10.64 17.24
CA ALA A 98 1.95 10.75 18.60
C ALA A 98 0.44 10.97 18.53
N ALA A 99 -0.32 10.15 19.26
CA ALA A 99 -1.76 10.16 19.31
C ALA A 99 -2.29 11.61 19.38
N PHE A 100 -2.84 12.08 18.26
CA PHE A 100 -3.78 13.20 18.21
C PHE A 100 -5.13 12.59 17.88
N GLU A 101 -5.66 11.85 18.84
CA GLU A 101 -7.10 11.80 19.05
C GLU A 101 -7.38 12.85 20.12
N GLU A 102 -7.65 14.09 19.72
CA GLU A 102 -8.49 15.00 20.48
C GLU A 102 -9.25 15.92 19.51
N GLU A 103 -10.58 15.85 19.64
CA GLU A 103 -11.58 16.88 19.37
C GLU A 103 -11.82 17.35 17.92
N SER A 104 -12.86 16.78 17.29
CA SER A 104 -13.95 17.49 16.59
C SER A 104 -14.92 16.43 16.03
N GLU A 105 -16.20 16.37 16.35
CA GLU A 105 -17.14 17.47 16.52
C GLU A 105 -18.07 17.23 17.72
N SER A 106 -17.99 18.13 18.69
CA SER A 106 -19.16 18.67 19.35
C SER A 106 -19.98 19.47 18.32
N GLU A 107 -21.19 19.00 17.99
CA GLU A 107 -22.46 19.76 17.92
C GLU A 107 -23.64 18.81 17.63
#